data_AF-A0A644Y3M0-F1
#
_entry.id   AF-A0A644Y3M0-F1
#
_cell.length_a   1.000
_cell.length_b   1.000
_cell.length_c   1.000
_cell.angle_alpha   90.00
_cell.angle_beta   90.00
_cell.angle_gamma   90.00
#
_symmetry.space_group_name_H-M   'P 1'
#
loop_
_entity.id
_entity.type
_entity.pdbx_description
1 polymer ?
#
loop_
_entity_poly.entity_id
_entity_poly.type
_entity_poly.pdbx_seq_one_letter_code
_entity_poly.pdbx_strand_id
1 'polypeptide(L)'
;MRADSFMDFALINPLLNKHIKHIKLMNLKGSHVLLLLFLTNLLFLSCSDEKDILKLDAESLKQTSWGGQHIESYNGGENVLYSEVGIIFYTTETGQYDLKYETDLEPSITKFEYFVDGKLLFIKKNISLGGYWMLVEKSKDKMVLEQSSGGEYSYKATLVLERRY
;
A
#
# COMPACT_ATOMS: atom_id res chain seq x y z
N MET A 1 48.01 -42.26 -80.55
CA MET A 1 46.98 -41.80 -81.50
C MET A 1 45.79 -41.35 -80.65
N ARG A 2 45.56 -40.02 -80.63
CA ARG A 2 44.51 -39.19 -79.97
C ARG A 2 43.70 -39.74 -78.78
N ALA A 3 43.89 -39.09 -77.64
CA ALA A 3 42.81 -38.73 -76.73
C ALA A 3 42.82 -37.18 -76.63
N ASP A 4 41.80 -36.55 -77.19
CA ASP A 4 41.60 -35.10 -77.15
C ASP A 4 40.81 -34.70 -75.90
N SER A 5 41.08 -33.47 -75.47
CA SER A 5 40.57 -32.72 -74.32
C SER A 5 39.05 -32.52 -74.29
N PHE A 6 38.48 -32.13 -73.14
CA PHE A 6 38.01 -30.76 -72.89
C PHE A 6 37.45 -30.62 -71.46
N MET A 7 37.79 -29.50 -70.83
CA MET A 7 37.20 -28.96 -69.61
C MET A 7 35.73 -28.58 -69.84
N ASP A 8 34.88 -28.63 -68.80
CA ASP A 8 34.15 -27.41 -68.45
C ASP A 8 33.62 -27.37 -67.01
N PHE A 9 33.54 -26.13 -66.52
CA PHE A 9 33.28 -25.70 -65.16
C PHE A 9 31.77 -25.60 -64.83
N ALA A 10 31.48 -25.73 -63.54
CA ALA A 10 30.42 -25.07 -62.77
C ALA A 10 28.94 -25.35 -63.10
N LEU A 11 28.18 -25.70 -62.06
CA LEU A 11 27.08 -24.90 -61.47
C LEU A 11 26.37 -25.74 -60.39
N ILE A 12 26.67 -25.50 -59.11
CA ILE A 12 25.78 -24.88 -58.11
C ILE A 12 24.49 -25.68 -57.83
N ASN A 13 24.54 -26.39 -56.68
CA ASN A 13 23.53 -26.72 -55.63
C ASN A 13 22.12 -26.10 -55.75
N PRO A 14 21.11 -26.48 -54.92
CA PRO A 14 21.01 -27.54 -53.90
C PRO A 14 19.63 -28.26 -53.93
N LEU A 15 19.40 -29.27 -53.07
CA LEU A 15 18.16 -29.51 -52.29
C LEU A 15 18.06 -30.98 -51.83
N LEU A 16 17.46 -31.13 -50.64
CA LEU A 16 16.97 -32.36 -50.01
C LEU A 16 18.05 -33.31 -49.46
N ASN A 17 18.33 -33.24 -48.15
CA ASN A 17 17.71 -34.11 -47.14
C ASN A 17 18.02 -35.60 -47.38
N LYS A 18 18.58 -36.36 -46.44
CA LYS A 18 18.31 -36.32 -44.99
C LYS A 18 19.15 -37.40 -44.30
N HIS A 19 19.63 -37.04 -43.09
CA HIS A 19 19.98 -37.92 -41.96
C HIS A 19 21.22 -38.84 -42.16
N ILE A 20 22.19 -38.93 -41.26
CA ILE A 20 22.07 -39.37 -39.86
C ILE A 20 23.34 -38.96 -39.08
N LYS A 21 23.13 -38.31 -37.93
CA LYS A 21 23.90 -38.29 -36.67
C LYS A 21 25.43 -38.07 -36.73
N HIS A 22 25.85 -36.93 -36.18
CA HIS A 22 26.62 -36.88 -34.92
C HIS A 22 26.75 -35.42 -34.47
N ILE A 23 25.77 -34.94 -33.70
CA ILE A 23 25.85 -33.65 -33.02
C ILE A 23 26.76 -33.83 -31.80
N LYS A 24 27.79 -32.98 -31.79
CA LYS A 24 28.79 -32.79 -30.75
C LYS A 24 28.12 -32.53 -29.40
N LEU A 25 28.59 -33.24 -28.38
CA LEU A 25 28.25 -33.05 -26.97
C LEU A 25 28.57 -31.60 -26.56
N MET A 26 27.54 -30.76 -26.37
CA MET A 26 27.72 -29.43 -25.79
C MET A 26 27.90 -29.57 -24.28
N ASN A 27 29.07 -29.13 -23.80
CA ASN A 27 29.38 -28.89 -22.39
C ASN A 27 28.28 -28.07 -21.72
N LEU A 28 27.48 -28.69 -20.84
CA LEU A 28 26.62 -27.98 -19.91
C LEU A 28 27.42 -27.66 -18.63
N LYS A 29 28.30 -26.66 -18.70
CA LYS A 29 28.90 -26.02 -17.51
C LYS A 29 28.49 -24.55 -17.52
N GLY A 30 27.28 -24.27 -17.01
CA GLY A 30 26.80 -22.89 -16.86
C GLY A 30 25.28 -22.72 -16.86
N SER A 31 24.51 -23.72 -17.31
CA SER A 31 23.05 -23.56 -17.46
C SER A 31 22.26 -23.79 -16.15
N HIS A 32 22.77 -24.62 -15.23
CA HIS A 32 22.04 -24.95 -13.99
C HIS A 32 22.09 -23.84 -12.92
N VAL A 33 23.12 -22.99 -12.92
CA VAL A 33 23.26 -21.89 -11.95
C VAL A 33 22.25 -20.78 -12.24
N LEU A 34 22.01 -20.48 -13.53
CA LEU A 34 21.05 -19.46 -13.95
C LEU A 34 19.60 -19.90 -13.68
N LEU A 35 19.30 -21.19 -13.82
CA LEU A 35 17.98 -21.75 -13.51
C LEU A 35 17.70 -21.75 -11.99
N LEU A 36 18.72 -22.03 -11.16
CA LEU A 36 18.61 -21.93 -9.70
C LEU A 36 18.35 -20.49 -9.24
N LEU A 37 19.03 -19.50 -9.84
CA LEU A 37 18.82 -18.07 -9.57
C LEU A 37 17.40 -17.61 -9.93
N PHE A 38 16.78 -18.19 -10.96
CA PHE A 38 15.40 -17.88 -11.32
C PHE A 38 14.39 -18.51 -10.35
N LEU A 39 14.68 -19.70 -9.82
CA LEU A 39 13.83 -20.39 -8.83
C LEU A 39 13.91 -19.75 -7.44
N THR A 40 15.05 -19.18 -7.04
CA THR A 40 15.16 -18.44 -5.77
C THR A 40 14.37 -17.14 -5.76
N ASN A 41 14.12 -16.53 -6.93
CA ASN A 41 13.26 -15.34 -7.05
C ASN A 41 11.76 -15.68 -6.93
N LEU A 42 11.36 -16.91 -7.25
CA LEU A 42 9.97 -17.39 -7.11
C LEU A 42 9.64 -17.77 -5.66
N LEU A 43 10.64 -18.01 -4.80
CA LEU A 43 10.44 -18.33 -3.39
C LEU A 43 10.13 -17.11 -2.51
N PHE A 44 10.22 -15.88 -3.03
CA PHE A 44 9.83 -14.66 -2.30
C PHE A 44 8.36 -14.26 -2.48
N LEU A 45 7.58 -14.98 -3.28
CA LEU A 45 6.13 -14.74 -3.44
C LEU A 45 5.26 -15.52 -2.45
N SER A 46 5.84 -16.32 -1.55
CA SER A 46 5.08 -16.89 -0.42
C SER A 46 5.41 -16.09 0.85
N CYS A 47 4.73 -14.97 1.00
CA CYS A 47 4.69 -14.24 2.26
C CYS A 47 3.29 -13.67 2.41
N SER A 48 2.45 -14.50 3.05
CA SER A 48 1.26 -14.24 3.86
C SER A 48 0.37 -13.08 3.42
N ASP A 49 -0.92 -13.39 3.16
CA ASP A 49 -2.06 -12.48 2.97
C ASP A 49 -2.38 -11.57 4.18
N GLU A 50 -1.37 -11.13 4.95
CA GLU A 50 -1.48 -10.14 6.02
C GLU A 50 -1.00 -8.74 5.59
N LYS A 51 -0.60 -8.57 4.32
CA LYS A 51 0.21 -7.42 3.87
C LYS A 51 -0.52 -6.09 3.65
N ASP A 52 -1.85 -6.06 3.63
CA ASP A 52 -2.60 -4.82 3.32
C ASP A 52 -3.43 -4.27 4.50
N ILE A 53 -3.20 -4.74 5.73
CA ILE A 53 -3.85 -4.16 6.90
C ILE A 53 -2.94 -3.07 7.47
N LEU A 54 -3.36 -1.80 7.38
CA LEU A 54 -2.70 -0.66 8.02
C LEU A 54 -2.36 -1.01 9.49
N LYS A 55 -1.10 -0.83 9.90
CA LYS A 55 -0.76 -0.84 11.33
C LYS A 55 -0.96 0.58 11.87
N LEU A 56 -1.69 0.70 12.98
CA LEU A 56 -1.81 1.98 13.65
C LEU A 56 -0.57 2.16 14.51
N ASP A 57 0.41 2.85 13.94
CA ASP A 57 1.65 3.26 14.60
C ASP A 57 2.14 4.54 13.92
N ALA A 58 2.99 5.31 14.61
CA ALA A 58 3.45 6.61 14.12
C ALA A 58 4.24 6.53 12.80
N GLU A 59 4.96 5.43 12.56
CA GLU A 59 5.75 5.23 11.34
C GLU A 59 4.86 4.97 10.14
N SER A 60 3.77 4.22 10.33
CA SER A 60 2.76 3.96 9.30
C SER A 60 1.88 5.18 8.99
N LEU A 61 1.73 6.11 9.94
CA LEU A 61 0.94 7.34 9.77
C LEU A 61 1.73 8.50 9.16
N LYS A 62 3.04 8.62 9.40
CA LYS A 62 3.81 9.77 8.91
C LYS A 62 3.67 9.91 7.38
N GLN A 63 3.60 11.16 6.92
CA GLN A 63 3.44 11.52 5.50
C GLN A 63 2.21 10.88 4.84
N THR A 64 1.12 10.76 5.59
CA THR A 64 -0.16 10.30 5.05
C THR A 64 -1.22 11.37 5.21
N SER A 65 -2.16 11.42 4.25
CA SER A 65 -3.32 12.28 4.30
C SER A 65 -4.59 11.44 4.35
N TRP A 66 -5.59 11.96 5.04
CA TRP A 66 -6.86 11.30 5.30
C TRP A 66 -7.97 12.34 5.23
N GLY A 67 -9.18 11.90 4.96
CA GLY A 67 -10.34 12.72 5.25
C GLY A 67 -11.62 11.91 5.29
N GLY A 68 -12.68 12.55 5.76
CA GLY A 68 -13.96 11.91 5.97
C GLY A 68 -14.79 12.70 6.96
N GLN A 69 -15.36 12.02 7.94
CA GLN A 69 -16.30 12.63 8.88
C GLN A 69 -15.88 12.49 10.33
N HIS A 70 -16.13 13.55 11.09
CA HIS A 70 -16.12 13.58 12.53
C HIS A 70 -17.58 13.71 13.01
N ILE A 71 -18.03 12.70 13.74
CA ILE A 71 -19.42 12.54 14.19
C ILE A 71 -19.41 12.56 15.70
N GLU A 72 -20.11 13.53 16.30
CA GLU A 72 -20.23 13.65 17.76
C GLU A 72 -21.66 13.36 18.18
N SER A 73 -21.83 12.63 19.27
CA SER A 73 -23.13 12.38 19.88
C SER A 73 -23.14 12.66 21.38
N TYR A 74 -24.25 13.25 21.82
CA TYR A 74 -24.49 13.66 23.18
C TYR A 74 -25.82 13.06 23.68
N ASN A 75 -25.97 12.95 25.00
CA ASN A 75 -27.21 12.48 25.64
C ASN A 75 -27.70 11.14 25.08
N GLY A 76 -26.80 10.19 24.82
CA GLY A 76 -27.18 8.87 24.30
C GLY A 76 -27.58 8.85 22.83
N GLY A 77 -27.21 9.88 22.05
CA GLY A 77 -27.45 9.93 20.61
C GLY A 77 -28.62 10.81 20.20
N GLU A 78 -29.27 11.51 21.13
CA GLU A 78 -30.36 12.44 20.82
C GLU A 78 -29.87 13.66 20.01
N ASN A 79 -28.64 14.12 20.28
CA ASN A 79 -28.02 15.20 19.55
C ASN A 79 -26.80 14.65 18.83
N VAL A 80 -26.79 14.72 17.50
CA VAL A 80 -25.68 14.29 16.65
C VAL A 80 -25.20 15.48 15.85
N LEU A 81 -23.89 15.74 15.89
CA LEU A 81 -23.23 16.77 15.09
C LEU A 81 -22.33 16.09 14.06
N TYR A 82 -22.38 16.60 12.83
CA TYR A 82 -21.55 16.15 11.73
C TYR A 82 -20.58 17.26 11.33
N SER A 83 -19.33 16.88 11.09
CA SER A 83 -18.31 17.77 10.56
C SER A 83 -17.43 17.04 9.55
N GLU A 84 -17.04 17.76 8.50
CA GLU A 84 -16.03 17.28 7.56
C GLU A 84 -14.65 17.44 8.19
N VAL A 85 -13.81 16.43 8.01
CA VAL A 85 -12.44 16.45 8.51
C VAL A 85 -11.44 16.06 7.42
N GLY A 86 -10.34 16.79 7.36
CA GLY A 86 -9.12 16.40 6.67
C GLY A 86 -7.97 16.32 7.67
N ILE A 87 -7.12 15.31 7.58
CA ILE A 87 -5.98 15.12 8.49
C ILE A 87 -4.74 14.82 7.65
N ILE A 88 -3.64 15.51 7.94
CA ILE A 88 -2.31 15.19 7.41
C ILE A 88 -1.37 14.96 8.57
N PHE A 89 -0.74 13.80 8.60
CA PHE A 89 0.36 13.49 9.52
C PHE A 89 1.68 13.85 8.83
N TYR A 90 2.39 14.86 9.33
CA TYR A 90 3.64 15.31 8.72
C TYR A 90 4.83 14.44 9.12
N THR A 91 4.94 14.20 10.42
CA THR A 91 6.02 13.39 11.03
C THR A 91 5.40 12.32 11.91
N THR A 92 6.25 11.57 12.61
CA THR A 92 5.85 10.60 13.64
C THR A 92 5.23 11.24 14.89
N GLU A 93 5.29 12.56 15.02
CA GLU A 93 4.88 13.28 16.22
C GLU A 93 3.94 14.46 15.92
N THR A 94 3.87 14.93 14.68
CA THR A 94 3.15 16.16 14.33
C THR A 94 2.29 16.00 13.09
N GLY A 95 1.20 16.77 13.05
CA GLY A 95 0.29 16.84 11.93
C GLY A 95 -0.55 18.11 11.93
N GLN A 96 -1.53 18.15 11.04
CA GLN A 96 -2.54 19.19 10.95
C GLN A 96 -3.86 18.55 10.57
N TYR A 97 -4.96 19.12 11.07
CA TYR A 97 -6.27 18.84 10.52
C TYR A 97 -7.00 20.12 10.12
N ASP A 98 -7.89 19.96 9.16
CA ASP A 98 -8.98 20.87 8.84
C ASP A 98 -10.29 20.27 9.34
N LEU A 99 -11.12 21.08 10.00
CA LEU A 99 -12.43 20.67 10.51
C LEU A 99 -13.45 21.73 10.15
N LYS A 100 -14.54 21.31 9.51
CA LYS A 100 -15.65 22.17 9.09
C LYS A 100 -16.96 21.61 9.60
N TYR A 101 -17.59 22.31 10.54
CA TYR A 101 -18.97 22.01 10.91
C TYR A 101 -19.93 22.50 9.83
N GLU A 102 -21.13 21.93 9.76
CA GLU A 102 -22.15 22.33 8.77
C GLU A 102 -22.48 23.83 8.82
N THR A 103 -22.36 24.45 10.00
CA THR A 103 -22.64 25.87 10.22
C THR A 103 -21.48 26.78 9.82
N ASP A 104 -20.30 26.23 9.55
CA ASP A 104 -19.09 27.01 9.30
C ASP A 104 -19.00 27.43 7.84
N LEU A 105 -18.64 28.69 7.60
CA LEU A 105 -18.35 29.19 6.25
C LEU A 105 -17.06 28.57 5.70
N GLU A 106 -16.03 28.47 6.53
CA GLU A 106 -14.68 28.01 6.20
C GLU A 106 -14.18 27.00 7.25
N PRO A 107 -13.34 26.02 6.88
CA PRO A 107 -12.77 25.08 7.83
C PRO A 107 -11.83 25.77 8.82
N SER A 108 -11.89 25.34 10.08
CA SER A 108 -10.86 25.62 11.07
C SER A 108 -9.63 24.76 10.81
N ILE A 109 -8.43 25.34 10.84
CA ILE A 109 -7.17 24.64 10.58
C ILE A 109 -6.34 24.61 11.87
N THR A 110 -6.00 23.41 12.34
CA THR A 110 -5.26 23.25 13.61
C THR A 110 -4.09 22.29 13.45
N LYS A 111 -2.89 22.74 13.84
CA LYS A 111 -1.71 21.88 13.98
C LYS A 111 -1.78 21.11 15.29
N PHE A 112 -1.30 19.88 15.30
CA PHE A 112 -1.31 19.05 16.50
C PHE A 112 -0.03 18.24 16.67
N GLU A 113 0.26 17.91 17.93
CA GLU A 113 1.17 16.85 18.32
C GLU A 113 0.37 15.58 18.62
N TYR A 114 0.94 14.41 18.36
CA TYR A 114 0.30 13.12 18.65
C TYR A 114 1.30 12.04 19.05
N PHE A 115 0.79 10.98 19.66
CA PHE A 115 1.50 9.71 19.79
C PHE A 115 0.54 8.54 19.59
N VAL A 116 1.09 7.38 19.31
CA VAL A 116 0.32 6.13 19.15
C VAL A 116 0.84 5.10 20.13
N ASP A 117 -0.07 4.43 20.83
CA ASP A 117 0.23 3.31 21.71
C ASP A 117 -0.78 2.17 21.47
N GLY A 118 -0.32 1.11 20.81
CA GLY A 118 -1.17 -0.03 20.44
C GLY A 118 -2.34 0.38 19.54
N LYS A 119 -3.56 0.40 20.10
CA LYS A 119 -4.79 0.81 19.39
C LYS A 119 -5.21 2.25 19.67
N LEU A 120 -4.44 2.98 20.48
CA LEU A 120 -4.76 4.34 20.88
C LEU A 120 -3.96 5.34 20.06
N LEU A 121 -4.65 6.25 19.38
CA LEU A 121 -4.09 7.51 18.90
C LEU A 121 -4.40 8.57 19.95
N PHE A 122 -3.39 9.29 20.44
CA PHE A 122 -3.59 10.44 21.32
C PHE A 122 -3.22 11.72 20.60
N ILE A 123 -4.16 12.67 20.51
CA ILE A 123 -3.94 14.01 19.97
C ILE A 123 -3.82 15.00 21.14
N LYS A 124 -2.65 15.61 21.28
CA LYS A 124 -2.30 16.43 22.44
C LYS A 124 -2.91 17.83 22.37
N LYS A 125 -3.57 18.24 23.45
CA LYS A 125 -4.02 19.63 23.74
C LYS A 125 -4.68 20.31 22.53
N ASN A 126 -5.65 19.64 21.91
CA ASN A 126 -6.49 20.24 20.89
C ASN A 126 -7.94 20.35 21.39
N ILE A 127 -8.67 21.38 20.97
CA ILE A 127 -10.04 21.66 21.42
C ILE A 127 -11.01 20.66 20.79
N SER A 128 -10.97 20.47 19.47
CA SER A 128 -12.00 19.67 18.77
C SER A 128 -11.64 18.18 18.68
N LEU A 129 -10.45 17.83 18.18
CA LEU A 129 -10.03 16.42 18.05
C LEU A 129 -9.09 15.95 19.17
N GLY A 130 -8.97 16.72 20.26
CA GLY A 130 -8.04 16.39 21.35
C GLY A 130 -8.44 15.14 22.13
N GLY A 131 -7.44 14.45 22.68
CA GLY A 131 -7.65 13.32 23.57
C GLY A 131 -7.33 11.97 22.94
N TYR A 132 -7.87 10.91 23.56
CA TYR A 132 -7.62 9.52 23.19
C TYR A 132 -8.67 9.03 22.20
N TRP A 133 -8.20 8.41 21.13
CA TRP A 133 -8.98 7.85 20.04
C TRP A 133 -8.63 6.37 19.90
N MET A 134 -9.60 5.50 20.16
CA MET A 134 -9.46 4.06 20.08
C MET A 134 -9.76 3.57 18.67
N LEU A 135 -8.86 2.78 18.09
CA LEU A 135 -9.09 2.13 16.80
C LEU A 135 -10.10 1.00 16.92
N VAL A 136 -11.19 1.10 16.16
CA VAL A 136 -12.27 0.09 16.12
C VAL A 136 -12.34 -0.66 14.80
N GLU A 137 -12.05 0.00 13.68
CA GLU A 137 -12.02 -0.61 12.35
C GLU A 137 -10.82 -0.08 11.56
N LYS A 138 -10.20 -0.95 10.75
CA LYS A 138 -9.14 -0.52 9.84
C LYS A 138 -9.01 -1.43 8.61
N SER A 139 -8.60 -0.81 7.51
CA SER A 139 -8.06 -1.45 6.32
C SER A 139 -6.86 -0.62 5.82
N LYS A 140 -6.32 -0.93 4.64
CA LYS A 140 -5.27 -0.12 4.01
C LYS A 140 -5.62 1.37 3.91
N ASP A 141 -6.86 1.63 3.51
CA ASP A 141 -7.35 2.93 3.09
C ASP A 141 -8.49 3.46 3.96
N LYS A 142 -8.84 2.75 5.03
CA LYS A 142 -9.89 3.16 5.99
C LYS A 142 -9.38 3.05 7.42
N MET A 143 -9.74 4.03 8.23
CA MET A 143 -9.53 4.02 9.67
C MET A 143 -10.78 4.55 10.36
N VAL A 144 -11.29 3.80 11.33
CA VAL A 144 -12.38 4.27 12.21
C VAL A 144 -11.86 4.32 13.64
N LEU A 145 -11.94 5.50 14.24
CA LEU A 145 -11.51 5.76 15.60
C LEU A 145 -12.69 6.24 16.44
N GLU A 146 -12.74 5.87 17.71
CA GLU A 146 -13.78 6.28 18.65
C GLU A 146 -13.20 6.91 19.90
N GLN A 147 -13.88 7.94 20.40
CA GLN A 147 -13.66 8.54 21.70
C GLN A 147 -14.96 8.41 22.51
N SER A 148 -14.93 7.64 23.60
CA SER A 148 -16.08 7.47 24.50
C SER A 148 -15.61 7.05 25.89
N SER A 149 -16.34 7.48 26.92
CA SER A 149 -16.16 6.96 28.30
C SER A 149 -16.98 5.70 28.58
N GLY A 150 -17.77 5.21 27.61
CA GLY A 150 -18.60 4.01 27.75
C GLY A 150 -19.92 4.21 28.51
N GLY A 151 -20.24 5.44 28.92
CA GLY A 151 -21.52 5.76 29.53
C GLY A 151 -22.67 5.76 28.52
N GLU A 152 -23.87 5.37 28.96
CA GLU A 152 -25.07 5.31 28.11
C GLU A 152 -25.44 6.71 27.57
N TYR A 153 -25.33 7.74 28.41
CA TYR A 153 -25.66 9.13 28.06
C TYR A 153 -24.43 10.03 27.92
N SER A 154 -23.23 9.45 27.90
CA SER A 154 -22.00 10.22 27.79
C SER A 154 -21.75 10.70 26.37
N TYR A 155 -20.88 11.70 26.24
CA TYR A 155 -20.26 12.05 24.98
C TYR A 155 -19.67 10.82 24.27
N LYS A 156 -19.89 10.75 22.95
CA LYS A 156 -19.22 9.82 22.04
C LYS A 156 -18.81 10.58 20.80
N ALA A 157 -17.63 10.30 20.27
CA ALA A 157 -17.22 10.79 18.97
C ALA A 157 -16.62 9.67 18.13
N THR A 158 -16.84 9.74 16.82
CA THR A 158 -16.31 8.79 15.85
C THR A 158 -15.64 9.57 14.72
N LEU A 159 -14.41 9.20 14.40
CA LEU A 159 -13.72 9.62 13.18
C LEU A 159 -13.79 8.48 12.18
N VAL A 160 -14.43 8.73 11.04
CA VAL A 160 -14.43 7.83 9.89
C VAL A 160 -13.54 8.45 8.83
N LEU A 161 -12.37 7.84 8.61
CA LEU A 161 -11.32 8.40 7.77
C LEU A 161 -11.02 7.46 6.60
N GLU A 162 -10.93 8.05 5.42
CA GLU A 162 -10.45 7.41 4.20
C GLU A 162 -9.14 8.04 3.76
N ARG A 163 -8.22 7.20 3.27
CA ARG A 163 -6.90 7.65 2.82
C ARG A 163 -7.03 8.52 1.59
N ARG A 164 -6.32 9.66 1.58
CA ARG A 164 -6.14 10.53 0.42
C ARG A 164 -4.73 10.32 -0.15
N TYR A 165 -4.59 10.46 -1.46
CA TYR A 165 -3.34 10.26 -2.20
C TYR A 165 -2.61 11.59 -2.45
#